data_AF-A0A9W4IB53-F1
#
_entry.id   AF-A0A9W4IB53-F1
#
_cell.length_a   1.000
_cell.length_b   1.000
_cell.length_c   1.000
_cell.angle_alpha   90.00
_cell.angle_beta   90.00
_cell.angle_gamma   90.00
#
_symmetry.space_group_name_H-M   'P 1'
#
loop_
_entity.id
_entity.type
_entity.pdbx_description
1 polymer ?
#
loop_
_entity_poly.entity_id
_entity_poly.type
_entity_poly.pdbx_seq_one_letter_code
_entity_poly.pdbx_strand_id
1 'polypeptide(L)'
;MHLSIHPSNITTSSIASFETSWATASTAIAKPESTVQKLIETVIDYTVGSDVASGRTIPALAVLYAFWTFAGIGSLSVAGQAMSRPNGLGNDHPRKHRGNMEGLPLRLMSAHHSLIEIFPLFAAGACLAQVLAPGDQQILNLLGLHVLLKVFVFYPSYVVGFAPARSLAHLLSISAMIRVLWLLAKP
;
A
#
# COMPACT_ATOMS: atom_id res chain seq x y z
N MET A 1 3.72 26.04 40.87
CA MET A 1 3.46 25.79 39.44
C MET A 1 3.48 24.28 39.23
N HIS A 2 2.33 23.63 39.42
CA HIS A 2 2.21 22.17 39.31
C HIS A 2 1.96 21.86 37.83
N LEU A 3 2.97 21.35 37.11
CA LEU A 3 2.85 20.97 35.71
C LEU A 3 2.06 19.65 35.65
N SER A 4 0.74 19.74 35.51
CA SER A 4 -0.12 18.57 35.34
C SER A 4 0.09 18.01 33.93
N ILE A 5 0.93 16.98 33.80
CA ILE A 5 1.17 16.30 32.53
C ILE A 5 -0.03 15.40 32.24
N HIS A 6 -0.92 15.85 31.36
CA HIS A 6 -2.12 15.10 30.97
C HIS A 6 -1.72 13.89 30.09
N PRO A 7 -2.19 12.66 30.35
CA PRO A 7 -1.83 11.46 29.58
C PRO A 7 -2.05 11.58 28.07
N SER A 8 -3.06 12.39 27.68
CA SER A 8 -3.40 12.70 26.29
C SER A 8 -2.28 13.44 25.53
N ASN A 9 -1.43 14.21 26.21
CA ASN A 9 -0.33 14.96 25.59
C ASN A 9 0.92 14.09 25.35
N ILE A 10 1.08 13.01 26.12
CA ILE A 10 2.17 12.05 25.97
C ILE A 10 1.87 11.12 24.78
N THR A 11 0.61 10.73 24.60
CA THR A 11 0.19 9.91 23.45
C THR A 11 0.23 10.66 22.12
N THR A 12 -0.13 11.95 22.10
CA THR A 12 -0.07 12.75 20.85
C THR A 12 1.36 13.09 20.44
N SER A 13 2.25 13.40 21.38
CA SER A 13 3.66 13.70 21.06
C SER A 13 4.45 12.47 20.58
N SER A 14 4.17 11.28 21.14
CA SER A 14 4.81 10.03 20.72
C SER A 14 4.34 9.55 19.35
N ILE A 15 3.04 9.64 19.04
CA ILE A 15 2.48 9.31 17.72
C ILE A 15 3.04 10.26 16.65
N ALA A 16 3.05 11.57 16.93
CA ALA A 16 3.60 12.56 15.99
C ALA A 16 5.11 12.34 15.73
N SER A 17 5.89 12.00 16.76
CA SER A 17 7.33 11.73 16.61
C SER A 17 7.63 10.45 15.82
N PHE A 18 6.83 9.41 16.01
CA PHE A 18 6.92 8.15 15.26
C PHE A 18 6.58 8.36 13.78
N GLU A 19 5.46 9.02 13.51
CA GLU A 19 5.03 9.34 12.14
C GLU A 19 6.09 10.18 11.40
N THR A 20 6.65 11.19 12.09
CA THR A 20 7.70 12.05 11.52
C THR A 20 8.95 11.23 11.14
N SER A 21 9.33 10.26 11.96
CA SER A 21 10.51 9.40 11.70
C SER A 21 10.32 8.55 10.45
N TRP A 22 9.15 7.91 10.29
CA TRP A 22 8.86 7.09 9.11
C TRP A 22 8.60 7.91 7.85
N ALA A 23 8.00 9.09 7.98
CA ALA A 23 7.84 10.02 6.88
C ALA A 23 9.20 10.52 6.36
N THR A 24 10.16 10.79 7.25
CA THR A 24 11.53 11.11 6.87
C THR A 24 12.21 9.91 6.19
N ALA A 25 12.06 8.70 6.73
CA ALA A 25 12.62 7.50 6.13
C ALA A 25 12.05 7.25 4.72
N SER A 26 10.73 7.30 4.54
CA SER A 26 10.11 7.12 3.23
C SER A 26 10.52 8.21 2.24
N THR A 27 10.66 9.46 2.70
CA THR A 27 11.16 10.57 1.87
C THR A 27 12.59 10.32 1.40
N ALA A 28 13.48 9.89 2.30
CA ALA A 28 14.88 9.61 1.97
C ALA A 28 15.03 8.43 1.00
N ILE A 29 14.21 7.39 1.17
CA ILE A 29 14.15 6.22 0.29
C ILE A 29 13.62 6.62 -1.10
N ALA A 30 12.59 7.47 -1.16
CA ALA A 30 11.91 7.88 -2.38
C ALA A 30 12.47 9.18 -3.01
N LYS A 31 13.68 9.59 -2.66
CA LYS A 31 14.30 10.80 -3.24
C LYS A 31 14.43 10.69 -4.77
N PRO A 32 14.46 11.80 -5.52
CA PRO A 32 14.74 11.77 -6.96
C PRO A 32 16.08 11.10 -7.25
N GLU A 33 16.19 10.43 -8.40
CA GLU A 33 17.36 9.66 -8.85
C GLU A 33 17.72 8.47 -7.95
N SER A 34 16.81 8.05 -7.07
CA SER A 34 17.00 6.88 -6.20
C SER A 34 16.84 5.56 -6.96
N THR A 35 17.34 4.48 -6.36
CA THR A 35 17.06 3.11 -6.81
C THR A 35 15.56 2.81 -6.86
N VAL A 36 14.78 3.42 -5.96
CA VAL A 36 13.31 3.27 -5.95
C VAL A 36 12.70 3.88 -7.20
N GLN A 37 13.15 5.06 -7.62
CA GLN A 37 12.68 5.66 -8.88
C GLN A 37 12.97 4.75 -10.08
N LYS A 38 14.20 4.25 -10.21
CA LYS A 38 14.57 3.32 -11.29
C LYS A 38 13.73 2.04 -11.27
N LEU A 39 13.44 1.52 -10.08
CA LEU A 39 12.59 0.35 -9.93
C LEU A 39 11.13 0.65 -10.33
N ILE A 40 10.60 1.82 -9.99
CA ILE A 40 9.27 2.27 -10.43
C ILE A 40 9.20 2.33 -11.96
N GLU A 41 10.18 2.98 -12.59
CA GLU A 41 10.29 3.10 -14.05
C GLU A 41 10.33 1.71 -14.70
N THR A 42 11.17 0.80 -14.19
CA THR A 42 11.29 -0.58 -14.68
C THR A 42 9.99 -1.36 -14.54
N VAL A 43 9.31 -1.22 -13.40
CA VAL A 43 8.04 -1.92 -13.16
C VAL A 43 6.95 -1.40 -14.08
N ILE A 44 6.86 -0.08 -14.29
CA ILE A 44 5.88 0.51 -15.20
C ILE A 44 6.15 0.07 -16.64
N ASP A 45 7.41 0.10 -17.07
CA ASP A 45 7.85 -0.35 -18.39
C ASP A 45 7.41 -1.81 -18.65
N TYR A 46 7.65 -2.70 -17.68
CA TYR A 46 7.32 -4.12 -17.81
C TYR A 46 5.82 -4.42 -17.68
N THR A 47 5.05 -3.63 -16.92
CA THR A 47 3.66 -3.97 -16.59
C THR A 47 2.63 -3.20 -17.38
N VAL A 48 2.86 -1.91 -17.62
CA VAL A 48 1.92 -1.02 -18.31
C VAL A 48 2.39 -0.74 -19.73
N GLY A 49 3.70 -0.61 -19.93
CA GLY A 49 4.32 -0.40 -21.24
C GLY A 49 5.35 0.73 -21.22
N SER A 50 6.25 0.69 -22.20
CA SER A 50 7.33 1.66 -22.37
C SER A 50 6.87 3.01 -22.92
N ASP A 51 5.66 3.08 -23.49
CA ASP A 51 5.07 4.23 -24.17
C ASP A 51 4.24 5.14 -23.23
N VAL A 52 4.32 4.91 -21.91
CA VAL A 52 3.68 5.77 -20.92
C VAL A 52 4.29 7.17 -20.99
N ALA A 53 3.51 8.14 -21.46
CA ALA A 53 3.92 9.54 -21.49
C ALA A 53 4.34 10.04 -20.09
N SER A 54 5.34 10.92 -19.99
CA SER A 54 5.93 11.35 -18.71
C SER A 54 4.92 11.93 -17.71
N GLY A 55 3.82 12.52 -18.17
CA GLY A 55 2.73 13.02 -17.32
C GLY A 55 1.66 11.99 -16.93
N ARG A 56 1.87 10.70 -17.26
CA ARG A 56 0.92 9.60 -17.05
C ARG A 56 1.44 8.50 -16.12
N THR A 57 2.59 8.72 -15.51
CA THR A 57 3.21 7.76 -14.57
C THR A 57 2.34 7.50 -13.34
N ILE A 58 1.68 8.51 -12.78
CA ILE A 58 0.74 8.34 -11.65
C ILE A 58 -0.47 7.46 -12.05
N PRO A 59 -1.16 7.72 -13.19
CA PRO A 59 -2.18 6.82 -13.72
C PRO A 59 -1.67 5.41 -13.98
N ALA A 60 -0.45 5.24 -14.49
CA ALA A 60 0.14 3.92 -14.72
C ALA A 60 0.31 3.14 -13.40
N LEU A 61 0.80 3.81 -12.34
CA LEU A 61 0.85 3.24 -10.99
C LEU A 61 -0.55 2.86 -10.46
N ALA A 62 -1.55 3.70 -10.73
CA ALA A 62 -2.92 3.42 -10.32
C ALA A 62 -3.52 2.21 -11.03
N VAL A 63 -3.26 2.05 -12.34
CA VAL A 63 -3.66 0.86 -13.11
C VAL A 63 -3.02 -0.39 -12.53
N LEU A 64 -1.70 -0.38 -12.31
CA LEU A 64 -0.97 -1.50 -11.72
C LEU A 64 -1.54 -1.90 -10.36
N TYR A 65 -1.73 -0.93 -9.46
CA TYR A 65 -2.19 -1.23 -8.10
C TYR A 65 -3.66 -1.66 -8.06
N ALA A 66 -4.52 -1.09 -8.92
CA ALA A 66 -5.90 -1.51 -9.06
C ALA A 66 -6.01 -2.94 -9.61
N PHE A 67 -5.27 -3.24 -10.69
CA PHE A 67 -5.19 -4.60 -11.24
C PHE A 67 -4.72 -5.59 -10.18
N TRP A 68 -3.62 -5.28 -9.49
CA TRP A 68 -3.07 -6.16 -8.47
C TRP A 68 -4.05 -6.40 -7.31
N THR A 69 -4.71 -5.35 -6.83
CA THR A 69 -5.64 -5.44 -5.70
C THR A 69 -6.90 -6.21 -6.07
N PHE A 70 -7.58 -5.83 -7.16
CA PHE A 70 -8.93 -6.32 -7.47
C PHE A 70 -8.93 -7.54 -8.39
N ALA A 71 -8.06 -7.60 -9.40
CA ALA A 71 -8.02 -8.71 -10.34
C ALA A 71 -7.05 -9.80 -9.86
N GLY A 72 -5.78 -9.45 -9.63
CA GLY A 72 -4.75 -10.42 -9.25
C GLY A 72 -5.03 -11.07 -7.90
N ILE A 73 -4.97 -10.27 -6.84
CA ILE A 73 -5.15 -10.77 -5.47
C ILE A 73 -6.60 -11.11 -5.17
N GLY A 74 -7.56 -10.41 -5.77
CA GLY A 74 -8.97 -10.80 -5.69
C GLY A 74 -9.21 -12.24 -6.13
N SER A 75 -8.61 -12.65 -7.25
CA SER A 75 -8.68 -14.03 -7.74
C SER A 75 -8.00 -15.02 -6.79
N LEU A 76 -6.82 -14.67 -6.25
CA LEU A 76 -6.10 -15.52 -5.29
C LEU A 76 -6.85 -15.65 -3.94
N SER A 77 -7.57 -14.60 -3.54
CA SER A 77 -8.44 -14.61 -2.36
C SER A 77 -9.63 -15.56 -2.54
N VAL A 78 -10.23 -15.56 -3.72
CA VAL A 78 -11.32 -16.49 -4.10
C VAL A 78 -10.79 -17.92 -4.15
N ALA A 79 -9.61 -18.14 -4.74
CA ALA A 79 -8.95 -19.44 -4.75
C ALA A 79 -8.66 -19.93 -3.33
N GLY A 80 -8.14 -19.07 -2.45
CA GLY A 80 -7.95 -19.39 -1.03
C GLY A 80 -9.24 -19.83 -0.34
N GLN A 81 -10.35 -19.12 -0.58
CA GLN A 81 -11.67 -19.50 -0.04
C GLN A 81 -12.21 -20.82 -0.61
N ALA A 82 -11.85 -21.18 -1.86
CA ALA A 82 -12.17 -22.49 -2.41
C ALA A 82 -11.31 -23.60 -1.77
N MET A 83 -10.01 -23.34 -1.58
CA MET A 83 -9.05 -24.27 -0.96
C MET A 83 -9.36 -24.60 0.50
N SER A 84 -10.05 -23.72 1.23
CA SER A 84 -10.43 -23.99 2.62
C SER A 84 -11.55 -25.03 2.76
N ARG A 85 -12.07 -25.57 1.64
CA ARG A 85 -13.27 -26.43 1.62
C ARG A 85 -13.07 -27.67 0.74
N PRO A 86 -13.51 -28.86 1.18
CA PRO A 86 -13.47 -30.07 0.34
C PRO A 86 -14.29 -29.93 -0.95
N ASN A 87 -15.43 -29.25 -0.88
CA ASN A 87 -16.36 -29.08 -2.00
C ASN A 87 -16.15 -27.76 -2.77
N GLY A 88 -15.06 -27.03 -2.51
CA GLY A 88 -14.78 -25.73 -3.13
C GLY A 88 -15.70 -24.59 -2.66
N LEU A 89 -15.73 -23.50 -3.45
CA LEU A 89 -16.47 -22.28 -3.12
C LEU A 89 -17.95 -22.41 -3.49
N GLY A 90 -18.83 -22.37 -2.48
CA GLY A 90 -20.28 -22.25 -2.69
C GLY A 90 -20.70 -20.79 -2.87
N ASN A 91 -21.22 -20.44 -4.05
CA ASN A 91 -21.58 -19.07 -4.42
C ASN A 91 -22.95 -18.60 -3.89
N ASP A 92 -23.80 -19.51 -3.40
CA ASP A 92 -25.09 -19.14 -2.81
C ASP A 92 -24.91 -18.39 -1.48
N HIS A 93 -23.85 -18.73 -0.73
CA HIS A 93 -23.50 -18.12 0.55
C HIS A 93 -21.97 -17.94 0.69
N PRO A 94 -21.36 -17.05 -0.13
CA PRO A 94 -19.90 -17.03 -0.33
C PRO A 94 -19.13 -16.62 0.92
N ARG A 95 -19.76 -15.90 1.85
CA ARG A 95 -19.11 -15.38 3.06
C ARG A 95 -19.33 -16.23 4.32
N LYS A 96 -20.23 -17.22 4.28
CA LYS A 96 -20.65 -17.98 5.48
C LYS A 96 -19.50 -18.69 6.20
N HIS A 97 -18.51 -19.16 5.44
CA HIS A 97 -17.44 -20.03 5.97
C HIS A 97 -16.13 -19.29 6.24
N ARG A 98 -16.09 -17.97 6.05
CA ARG A 98 -14.84 -17.20 6.15
C ARG A 98 -14.24 -17.21 7.56
N GLY A 99 -15.07 -17.35 8.60
CA GLY A 99 -14.61 -17.40 9.98
C GLY A 99 -13.85 -18.68 10.36
N ASN A 100 -13.95 -19.73 9.55
CA ASN A 100 -13.33 -21.04 9.83
C ASN A 100 -12.07 -21.28 9.00
N MET A 101 -11.56 -20.26 8.30
CA MET A 101 -10.37 -20.41 7.47
C MET A 101 -9.11 -20.35 8.33
N GLU A 102 -8.15 -21.23 8.02
CA GLU A 102 -6.85 -21.26 8.68
C GLU A 102 -5.73 -21.34 7.64
N GLY A 103 -4.48 -21.24 8.10
CA GLY A 103 -3.30 -21.44 7.26
C GLY A 103 -3.22 -20.52 6.04
N LEU A 104 -2.81 -21.09 4.91
CA LEU A 104 -2.63 -20.35 3.64
C LEU A 104 -3.94 -19.72 3.11
N PRO A 105 -5.08 -20.44 3.05
CA PRO A 105 -6.38 -19.85 2.70
C PRO A 105 -6.71 -18.56 3.45
N LEU A 106 -6.55 -18.56 4.78
CA LEU A 106 -6.80 -17.39 5.61
C LEU A 106 -5.85 -16.25 5.24
N ARG A 107 -4.55 -16.53 5.04
CA ARG A 107 -3.57 -15.50 4.68
C ARG A 107 -3.84 -14.87 3.32
N LEU A 108 -4.24 -15.65 2.31
CA LEU A 108 -4.64 -15.13 1.00
C LEU A 108 -5.85 -14.20 1.09
N MET A 109 -6.86 -14.60 1.87
CA MET A 109 -8.05 -13.79 2.09
C MET A 109 -7.73 -12.50 2.87
N SER A 110 -7.00 -12.61 3.98
CA SER A 110 -6.66 -11.47 4.83
C SER A 110 -5.74 -10.47 4.13
N ALA A 111 -4.82 -10.95 3.29
CA ALA A 111 -3.96 -10.08 2.49
C ALA A 111 -4.78 -9.24 1.49
N HIS A 112 -5.73 -9.85 0.79
CA HIS A 112 -6.64 -9.14 -0.12
C HIS A 112 -7.46 -8.08 0.61
N HIS A 113 -8.04 -8.43 1.75
CA HIS A 113 -8.82 -7.50 2.57
C HIS A 113 -7.98 -6.30 3.02
N SER A 114 -6.76 -6.55 3.47
CA SER A 114 -5.86 -5.46 3.87
C SER A 114 -5.48 -4.53 2.71
N LEU A 115 -5.38 -5.05 1.48
CA LEU A 115 -5.16 -4.18 0.31
C LEU A 115 -6.40 -3.35 -0.04
N ILE A 116 -7.60 -3.94 0.02
CA ILE A 116 -8.85 -3.21 -0.20
C ILE A 116 -9.02 -2.08 0.83
N GLU A 117 -8.67 -2.32 2.10
CA GLU A 117 -8.78 -1.31 3.16
C GLU A 117 -7.87 -0.09 2.92
N ILE A 118 -6.70 -0.32 2.31
CA ILE A 118 -5.72 0.74 2.06
C ILE A 118 -5.89 1.38 0.67
N PHE A 119 -6.53 0.70 -0.27
CA PHE A 119 -6.72 1.18 -1.63
C PHE A 119 -7.36 2.58 -1.71
N PRO A 120 -8.42 2.93 -0.93
CA PRO A 120 -8.99 4.27 -0.96
C PRO A 120 -8.00 5.39 -0.60
N LEU A 121 -7.10 5.14 0.37
CA LEU A 121 -6.06 6.10 0.74
C LEU A 121 -5.12 6.37 -0.44
N PHE A 122 -4.66 5.30 -1.10
CA PHE A 122 -3.84 5.43 -2.30
C PHE A 122 -4.58 6.14 -3.43
N ALA A 123 -5.81 5.73 -3.74
CA ALA A 123 -6.59 6.30 -4.84
C ALA A 123 -6.82 7.80 -4.65
N ALA A 124 -7.17 8.24 -3.43
CA ALA A 124 -7.32 9.66 -3.12
C ALA A 124 -6.00 10.43 -3.31
N GLY A 125 -4.88 9.91 -2.79
CA GLY A 125 -3.58 10.54 -2.93
C GLY A 125 -3.10 10.61 -4.39
N ALA A 126 -3.29 9.55 -5.17
CA ALA A 126 -2.92 9.51 -6.58
C ALA A 126 -3.76 10.48 -7.42
N CYS A 127 -5.08 10.54 -7.19
CA CYS A 127 -5.96 11.50 -7.88
C CYS A 127 -5.57 12.95 -7.56
N LEU A 128 -5.35 13.28 -6.28
CA LEU A 128 -4.91 14.62 -5.88
C LEU A 128 -3.54 14.96 -6.46
N ALA A 129 -2.58 14.03 -6.41
CA ALA A 129 -1.25 14.23 -6.98
C ALA A 129 -1.31 14.48 -8.50
N GLN A 130 -2.12 13.71 -9.23
CA GLN A 130 -2.28 13.90 -10.67
C GLN A 130 -2.87 15.27 -11.04
N VAL A 131 -3.73 15.82 -10.19
CA VAL A 131 -4.38 17.13 -10.43
C VAL A 131 -3.48 18.28 -10.01
N LEU A 132 -2.84 18.18 -8.84
CA LEU A 132 -2.15 19.29 -8.21
C LEU A 132 -0.65 19.33 -8.53
N ALA A 133 -0.01 18.17 -8.72
CA ALA A 133 1.44 18.05 -8.85
C ALA A 133 1.86 16.88 -9.78
N PRO A 134 1.36 16.79 -11.03
CA PRO A 134 1.58 15.63 -11.90
C PRO A 134 3.04 15.37 -12.30
N GLY A 135 3.90 16.39 -12.18
CA GLY A 135 5.33 16.29 -12.50
C GLY A 135 6.26 16.32 -11.28
N ASP A 136 5.72 16.32 -10.06
CA ASP A 136 6.56 16.28 -8.86
C ASP A 136 7.14 14.88 -8.66
N GLN A 137 8.45 14.75 -8.92
CA GLN A 137 9.15 13.48 -8.86
C GLN A 137 9.18 12.87 -7.46
N GLN A 138 9.21 13.68 -6.40
CA GLN A 138 9.21 13.18 -5.02
C GLN A 138 7.85 12.55 -4.69
N ILE A 139 6.75 13.21 -5.06
CA ILE A 139 5.39 12.68 -4.86
C ILE A 139 5.19 11.40 -5.68
N LEU A 140 5.62 11.39 -6.93
CA LEU A 140 5.59 10.21 -7.80
C LEU A 140 6.36 9.04 -7.15
N ASN A 141 7.58 9.29 -6.68
CA ASN A 141 8.39 8.25 -6.06
C ASN A 141 7.78 7.74 -4.75
N LEU A 142 7.10 8.58 -3.96
CA LEU A 142 6.39 8.16 -2.74
C LEU A 142 5.16 7.31 -3.07
N LEU A 143 4.37 7.69 -4.10
CA LEU A 143 3.27 6.87 -4.61
C LEU A 143 3.77 5.53 -5.14
N GLY A 144 4.86 5.54 -5.91
CA GLY A 144 5.47 4.33 -6.42
C GLY A 144 6.05 3.46 -5.31
N LEU A 145 6.68 4.04 -4.29
CA LEU A 145 7.15 3.30 -3.10
C LEU A 145 5.99 2.60 -2.39
N HIS A 146 4.84 3.26 -2.25
CA HIS A 146 3.63 2.63 -1.71
C HIS A 146 3.25 1.38 -2.50
N VAL A 147 3.13 1.51 -3.83
CA VAL A 147 2.76 0.41 -4.72
C VAL A 147 3.79 -0.72 -4.64
N LEU A 148 5.08 -0.41 -4.76
CA LEU A 148 6.15 -1.40 -4.69
C LEU A 148 6.14 -2.19 -3.37
N LEU A 149 6.00 -1.49 -2.24
CA LEU A 149 5.93 -2.13 -0.93
C LEU A 149 4.70 -3.01 -0.79
N LYS A 150 3.53 -2.57 -1.29
CA LYS A 150 2.29 -3.36 -1.20
C LYS A 150 2.32 -4.61 -2.09
N VAL A 151 2.82 -4.45 -3.31
CA VAL A 151 2.85 -5.49 -4.35
C VAL A 151 3.94 -6.52 -4.07
N PHE A 152 5.19 -6.07 -3.88
CA PHE A 152 6.36 -6.95 -3.91
C PHE A 152 6.90 -7.35 -2.53
N VAL A 153 6.47 -6.70 -1.45
CA VAL A 153 6.95 -7.01 -0.10
C VAL A 153 5.82 -7.43 0.82
N PHE A 154 4.82 -6.57 1.01
CA PHE A 154 3.72 -6.77 1.94
C PHE A 154 2.90 -8.00 1.58
N TYR A 155 2.41 -8.11 0.35
CA TYR A 155 1.59 -9.24 -0.06
C TYR A 155 2.35 -10.58 0.00
N PRO A 156 3.54 -10.73 -0.62
CA PRO A 156 4.31 -11.98 -0.50
C PRO A 156 4.61 -12.34 0.96
N SER A 157 5.01 -11.38 1.78
CA SER A 157 5.25 -11.60 3.22
C SER A 157 3.99 -12.09 3.95
N TYR A 158 2.82 -11.58 3.56
CA TYR A 158 1.53 -12.02 4.08
C TYR A 158 1.27 -13.49 3.72
N VAL A 159 1.48 -13.86 2.46
CA VAL A 159 1.20 -15.22 1.96
C VAL A 159 2.12 -16.25 2.59
N VAL A 160 3.42 -15.95 2.71
CA VAL A 160 4.41 -16.85 3.34
C VAL A 160 4.34 -16.85 4.87
N GLY A 161 3.65 -15.88 5.48
CA GLY A 161 3.51 -15.76 6.93
C GLY A 161 4.71 -15.09 7.63
N PHE A 162 5.53 -14.32 6.91
CA PHE A 162 6.69 -13.62 7.48
C PHE A 162 6.27 -12.26 8.05
N ALA A 163 5.92 -12.25 9.33
CA ALA A 163 5.33 -11.09 10.01
C ALA A 163 6.22 -9.83 10.03
N PRO A 164 7.55 -9.89 10.28
CA PRO A 164 8.36 -8.67 10.38
C PRO A 164 8.39 -7.85 9.09
N ALA A 165 8.64 -8.48 7.94
CA ALA A 165 8.65 -7.78 6.65
C ALA A 165 7.27 -7.22 6.29
N ARG A 166 6.20 -7.97 6.59
CA ARG A 166 4.82 -7.51 6.40
C ARG A 166 4.56 -6.21 7.17
N SER A 167 4.90 -6.18 8.46
CA SER A 167 4.67 -5.00 9.30
C SER A 167 5.51 -3.80 8.85
N LEU A 168 6.79 -4.02 8.57
CA LEU A 168 7.70 -2.96 8.11
C LEU A 168 7.24 -2.36 6.77
N ALA A 169 6.90 -3.22 5.79
CA ALA A 169 6.41 -2.78 4.50
C ALA A 169 5.08 -2.01 4.63
N HIS A 170 4.20 -2.44 5.54
CA HIS A 170 2.96 -1.74 5.80
C HIS A 170 3.21 -0.34 6.37
N LEU A 171 4.03 -0.22 7.41
CA LEU A 171 4.35 1.05 8.05
C LEU A 171 4.96 2.04 7.07
N LEU A 172 6.03 1.64 6.36
CA LEU A 172 6.69 2.50 5.37
C LEU A 172 5.74 2.94 4.24
N SER A 173 4.88 2.03 3.78
CA SER A 173 3.91 2.29 2.71
C SER A 173 2.81 3.28 3.14
N ILE A 174 2.35 3.20 4.40
CA ILE A 174 1.38 4.17 4.94
C ILE A 174 2.05 5.52 5.18
N SER A 175 3.28 5.54 5.73
CA SER A 175 4.02 6.79 5.92
C SER A 175 4.31 7.50 4.59
N ALA A 176 4.61 6.76 3.52
CA ALA A 176 4.74 7.34 2.19
C ALA A 176 3.45 8.03 1.73
N MET A 177 2.29 7.41 1.94
CA MET A 177 0.99 8.01 1.57
C MET A 177 0.65 9.23 2.41
N ILE A 178 0.87 9.18 3.72
CA ILE A 178 0.65 10.34 4.58
C ILE A 178 1.57 11.49 4.15
N ARG A 179 2.82 11.19 3.80
CA ARG A 179 3.75 12.19 3.28
C ARG A 179 3.28 12.81 1.96
N VAL A 180 2.73 12.02 1.03
CA VAL A 180 2.13 12.54 -0.21
C VAL A 180 1.03 13.54 0.12
N LEU A 181 0.06 13.16 0.96
CA LEU A 181 -1.04 14.05 1.33
C LEU A 181 -0.56 15.31 2.03
N TRP A 182 0.46 15.21 2.88
CA TRP A 182 1.08 16.35 3.55
C TRP A 182 1.76 17.32 2.58
N LEU A 183 2.48 16.79 1.59
CA LEU A 183 3.13 17.62 0.56
C LEU A 183 2.09 18.33 -0.31
N LEU A 184 1.00 17.64 -0.66
CA LEU A 184 -0.09 18.21 -1.46
C LEU A 184 -0.93 19.25 -0.70
N ALA A 185 -0.98 19.15 0.63
CA ALA A 185 -1.70 20.10 1.48
C ALA A 185 -0.93 21.40 1.73
N LYS A 186 0.39 21.41 1.49
CA LYS A 186 1.23 22.59 1.66
C LYS A 186 1.39 23.32 0.32
N PRO A 187 1.30 24.66 0.32
CA PRO A 187 1.51 25.48 -0.87
C PRO A 187 2.98 25.48 -1.33
#